data_AF-A0A967I910-F1
#
_entry.id   AF-A0A967I910-F1
#
_cell.length_a   1.000
_cell.length_b   1.000
_cell.length_c   1.000
_cell.angle_alpha   90.00
_cell.angle_beta   90.00
_cell.angle_gamma   90.00
#
_symmetry.space_group_name_H-M   'P 1'
#
loop_
_entity.id
_entity.type
_entity.pdbx_description
1 polymer ?
#
loop_
_entity_poly.entity_id
_entity_poly.type
_entity_poly.pdbx_seq_one_letter_code
_entity_poly.pdbx_strand_id
1 'polypeptide(L)' 'AAAEIWRGQKFNPDVRTWICPPTRMDQDKLKEEALFSIYSAVGARIEIAGCSLCMGNQARV' A
#
# COMPACT_ATOMS: atom_id res chain seq x y z
N ALA A 1 9.08 8.10 -1.43
CA ALA A 1 9.39 8.20 0.02
C ALA A 1 9.17 6.87 0.73
N ALA A 2 7.92 6.44 0.99
CA ALA A 2 7.65 5.18 1.71
C ALA A 2 8.22 3.95 1.00
N ALA A 3 8.02 3.84 -0.32
CA ALA A 3 8.59 2.74 -1.11
C ALA A 3 10.13 2.63 -0.97
N GLU A 4 10.85 3.74 -0.92
CA GLU A 4 12.31 3.71 -0.78
C GLU A 4 12.76 3.20 0.59
N ILE A 5 12.02 3.53 1.66
CA ILE A 5 12.30 3.03 3.01
C ILE A 5 12.17 1.50 3.07
N TRP A 6 11.21 0.94 2.32
CA TRP A 6 10.95 -0.49 2.29
C TRP A 6 11.69 -1.24 1.19
N ARG A 7 12.51 -0.57 0.38
CA ARG A 7 13.30 -1.22 -0.66
C ARG A 7 14.27 -2.22 -0.01
N GLY A 8 14.17 -3.49 -0.40
CA GLY A 8 14.98 -4.59 0.15
C GLY A 8 14.54 -5.10 1.53
N GLN A 9 13.48 -4.55 2.13
CA GLN A 9 12.89 -5.07 3.35
C GLN A 9 12.10 -6.34 3.05
N LYS A 10 11.97 -7.21 4.08
CA LYS A 10 11.24 -8.47 3.99
C LYS A 10 9.91 -8.38 4.71
N PHE A 11 9.01 -9.30 4.38
CA PHE A 11 7.76 -9.49 5.10
C PHE A 11 7.98 -9.63 6.61
N ASN A 12 7.21 -8.86 7.39
CA ASN A 12 7.17 -8.94 8.83
C ASN A 12 5.81 -9.53 9.26
N PRO A 13 5.78 -10.73 9.88
CA PRO A 13 4.52 -11.38 10.27
C PRO A 13 3.79 -10.66 11.43
N ASP A 14 4.48 -9.83 12.20
CA ASP A 14 3.91 -9.15 13.36
C ASP A 14 3.20 -7.82 13.00
N VAL A 15 3.32 -7.37 11.74
CA VAL A 15 2.80 -6.07 11.29
C VAL A 15 1.87 -6.24 10.08
N ARG A 16 0.64 -5.72 10.20
CA ARG A 16 -0.29 -5.62 9.08
C ARG A 16 -0.21 -4.23 8.43
N THR A 17 0.42 -4.14 7.26
CA THR A 17 0.57 -2.89 6.50
C THR A 17 -0.55 -2.72 5.47
N TRP A 18 -1.14 -1.53 5.42
CA TRP A 18 -2.19 -1.18 4.45
C TRP A 18 -1.75 0.04 3.62
N ILE A 19 -1.93 -0.05 2.31
CA ILE A 19 -1.60 1.03 1.36
C ILE A 19 -2.86 1.38 0.58
N CYS A 20 -3.30 2.62 0.69
CA CYS A 20 -4.43 3.14 -0.07
C CYS A 20 -3.97 4.36 -0.88
N PRO A 21 -3.95 4.27 -2.23
CA PRO A 21 -3.75 5.45 -3.06
C PRO A 21 -4.97 6.38 -2.93
N PRO A 22 -4.78 7.71 -2.86
CA PRO A 22 -5.90 8.62 -2.64
C PRO A 22 -6.77 8.81 -3.90
N THR A 23 -6.20 8.62 -5.11
CA THR A 23 -6.92 8.73 -6.38
C THR A 23 -6.53 7.61 -7.35
N ARG A 24 -7.33 7.42 -8.40
CA ARG A 24 -6.99 6.50 -9.50
C ARG A 24 -5.72 6.93 -10.24
N MET A 25 -5.51 8.24 -10.41
CA MET A 25 -4.30 8.76 -11.06
C MET A 25 -3.04 8.40 -10.27
N ASP A 26 -3.08 8.51 -8.94
CA ASP A 26 -1.96 8.10 -8.08
C ASP A 26 -1.76 6.59 -8.13
N GLN A 27 -2.83 5.81 -8.11
CA GLN A 27 -2.76 4.36 -8.23
C GLN A 27 -2.09 3.93 -9.55
N ASP A 28 -2.38 4.59 -10.66
CA ASP A 28 -1.82 4.24 -11.96
C ASP A 28 -0.36 4.67 -12.07
N LYS A 29 0.02 5.86 -11.57
CA LYS A 29 1.43 6.26 -11.45
C LYS A 29 2.24 5.26 -10.61
N LEU A 30 1.72 4.82 -9.48
CA LEU A 30 2.39 3.82 -8.63
C LEU A 30 2.58 2.46 -9.34
N LYS A 31 1.70 2.11 -10.29
CA LYS A 31 1.88 0.92 -11.16
C LYS A 31 2.94 1.17 -12.21
N GLU A 32 2.90 2.31 -12.89
CA GLU A 32 3.86 2.70 -13.94
C GLU A 32 5.29 2.74 -13.39
N GLU A 33 5.47 3.28 -12.19
CA GLU A 33 6.77 3.32 -11.48
C GLU A 33 7.12 2.00 -10.78
N ALA A 34 6.30 0.95 -10.95
CA ALA A 34 6.45 -0.38 -10.34
C ALA A 34 6.56 -0.39 -8.81
N LEU A 35 6.10 0.66 -8.11
CA LEU A 35 6.23 0.78 -6.65
C LEU A 35 5.36 -0.24 -5.89
N PHE A 36 4.26 -0.72 -6.49
CA PHE A 36 3.47 -1.80 -5.89
C PHE A 36 4.23 -3.11 -5.72
N SER A 37 5.28 -3.36 -6.50
CA SER A 37 6.14 -4.53 -6.31
C SER A 37 6.87 -4.49 -4.96
N ILE A 38 7.34 -3.29 -4.55
CA ILE A 38 8.03 -3.07 -3.28
C ILE A 38 7.06 -3.26 -2.11
N TYR A 39 5.85 -2.69 -2.22
CA TYR A 39 4.83 -2.85 -1.19
C TYR A 39 4.36 -4.31 -1.05
N SER A 40 4.27 -5.04 -2.17
CA SER A 40 3.93 -6.46 -2.17
C SER A 40 5.03 -7.31 -1.52
N ALA A 41 6.31 -6.98 -1.71
CA ALA A 41 7.44 -7.71 -1.13
C ALA A 41 7.46 -7.66 0.41
N VAL A 42 6.95 -6.59 1.01
CA VAL A 42 6.79 -6.46 2.47
C VAL A 42 5.44 -7.00 2.99
N GLY A 43 4.61 -7.56 2.11
CA GLY A 43 3.30 -8.12 2.46
C GLY A 43 2.22 -7.07 2.73
N ALA A 44 2.34 -5.86 2.18
CA ALA A 44 1.33 -4.84 2.34
C ALA A 44 0.05 -5.18 1.56
N ARG A 45 -1.11 -4.92 2.17
CA ARG A 45 -2.41 -5.00 1.52
C ARG A 45 -2.69 -3.69 0.78
N ILE A 46 -2.82 -3.77 -0.54
CA ILE A 46 -3.12 -2.61 -1.39
C ILE A 46 -4.62 -2.52 -1.61
N GLU A 47 -5.21 -1.43 -1.14
CA GLU A 47 -6.63 -1.12 -1.28
C GLU A 47 -6.91 -0.36 -2.58
N ILE A 48 -8.18 -0.32 -2.98
CA ILE A 48 -8.63 0.53 -4.08
C ILE A 48 -8.42 2.01 -3.73
N ALA A 49 -8.35 2.85 -4.75
CA ALA A 49 -8.22 4.28 -4.53
C ALA A 49 -9.40 4.87 -3.76
N GLY A 50 -9.14 5.60 -2.66
CA GLY A 50 -10.18 6.23 -1.85
C GLY A 50 -9.80 6.41 -0.37
N CYS A 51 -10.80 6.35 0.52
CA CYS A 51 -10.61 6.63 1.95
C CYS A 51 -10.24 5.39 2.79
N SER A 52 -10.37 4.18 2.24
CA SER A 52 -10.00 2.89 2.88
C SER A 52 -10.37 2.83 4.37
N LEU A 53 -9.38 2.78 5.26
CA LEU A 53 -9.56 2.60 6.70
C LEU A 53 -9.97 3.87 7.45
N CYS A 54 -9.82 5.06 6.86
CA CYS A 54 -9.99 6.32 7.57
C CYS A 54 -11.38 6.50 8.19
N MET A 55 -12.43 6.01 7.52
CA MET A 55 -13.80 6.08 8.02
C MET A 55 -14.23 4.81 8.77
N GLY A 56 -13.50 3.70 8.66
CA GLY A 56 -13.75 2.46 9.40
C GLY A 56 -15.07 1.72 9.09
N ASN A 57 -15.81 2.12 8.05
CA ASN A 57 -17.12 1.53 7.73
C ASN A 57 -17.07 0.38 6.70
N GLN A 58 -15.91 0.15 6.05
CA GLN A 58 -15.67 -0.96 5.11
C GLN A 58 -14.69 -1.97 5.74
N ALA A 59 -13.41 -1.92 5.33
CA ALA A 59 -12.34 -2.66 5.98
C ALA A 59 -12.07 -2.09 7.38
N ARG A 60 -11.73 -2.99 8.32
CA ARG A 60 -11.45 -2.68 9.73
C ARG A 60 -10.20 -3.42 10.18
N VAL A 61 -9.45 -2.81 11.11
CA VAL A 61 -8.20 -3.35 11.66
C VAL A 61 -8.34 -3.82 13.09
#